data_AF-A0A9W6XVP9-F1
#
_entry.id   AF-A0A9W6XVP9-F1
#
_cell.length_a   1.000
_cell.length_b   1.000
_cell.length_c   1.000
_cell.angle_alpha   90.00
_cell.angle_beta   90.00
_cell.angle_gamma   90.00
#
_symmetry.space_group_name_H-M   'P 1'
#
loop_
_entity.id
_entity.type
_entity.pdbx_description
1 polymer ?
#
loop_
_entity_poly.entity_id
_entity_poly.type
_entity_poly.pdbx_seq_one_letter_code
_entity_poly.pdbx_strand_id
1 'polypeptide(L)'
;MAGMKRDMGGAAALLAAFEAACHTKSAADTTPLHAVLCVAENAVGPDSTRVDDVLVMYSGKTVEVNNTDAEGRLVLGDGVAYAVKHLNPKVIVDMATLTGAQGIATGNRIGAIYTNDEELERLAVRAGKASGDLVHPMPYAPEFHRPEFKSTIADMKNSVKNRANAQVSCAGQFIANHLGDFEQTGKWLHVDMAFPAFTADDERATGFGVAFIQSLLKEMDGAGW
;
A
#
# COMPACT_ATOMS: atom_id res chain seq x y z
N MET A 1 -16.60 3.49 -12.31
CA MET A 1 -16.37 2.04 -12.58
C MET A 1 -15.54 1.80 -13.84
N ALA A 2 -15.81 2.45 -14.98
CA ALA A 2 -14.89 2.36 -16.13
C ALA A 2 -13.44 2.69 -15.68
N GLY A 3 -12.47 1.89 -16.13
CA GLY A 3 -11.06 1.99 -15.71
C GLY A 3 -10.66 1.09 -14.54
N MET A 4 -11.59 0.53 -13.76
CA MET A 4 -11.26 -0.28 -12.55
C MET A 4 -10.64 -1.66 -12.85
N LYS A 5 -10.56 -2.09 -14.12
CA LYS A 5 -9.69 -3.22 -14.49
C LYS A 5 -8.20 -2.99 -14.13
N ARG A 6 -7.84 -1.73 -13.87
CA ARG A 6 -6.51 -1.30 -13.45
C ARG A 6 -6.31 -1.43 -11.94
N ASP A 7 -7.34 -1.77 -11.18
CA ASP A 7 -7.32 -1.85 -9.71
C ASP A 7 -6.62 -3.11 -9.16
N MET A 8 -5.64 -3.58 -9.92
CA MET A 8 -4.70 -4.65 -9.60
C MET A 8 -3.27 -4.20 -9.92
N GLY A 9 -3.07 -2.91 -10.24
CA GLY A 9 -1.80 -2.35 -10.69
C GLY A 9 -0.69 -2.48 -9.65
N GLY A 10 -1.01 -2.33 -8.37
CA GLY A 10 -0.05 -2.56 -7.28
C GLY A 10 0.41 -4.02 -7.19
N ALA A 11 -0.51 -4.98 -7.29
CA ALA A 11 -0.18 -6.40 -7.31
C ALA A 11 0.64 -6.78 -8.55
N ALA A 12 0.30 -6.24 -9.72
CA ALA A 12 1.07 -6.45 -10.95
C ALA A 12 2.48 -5.86 -10.85
N ALA A 13 2.62 -4.66 -10.30
CA ALA A 13 3.91 -4.01 -10.10
C ALA A 13 4.82 -4.83 -9.17
N LEU A 14 4.29 -5.28 -8.01
CA LEU A 14 5.05 -6.10 -7.07
C LEU A 14 5.40 -7.48 -7.63
N LEU A 15 4.48 -8.15 -8.35
CA LEU A 15 4.76 -9.43 -8.99
C LEU A 15 5.88 -9.31 -10.03
N ALA A 16 5.77 -8.35 -10.96
CA ALA A 16 6.77 -8.16 -11.99
C ALA A 16 8.12 -7.68 -11.41
N ALA A 17 8.11 -6.85 -10.36
CA ALA A 17 9.33 -6.47 -9.64
C ALA A 17 9.97 -7.68 -8.94
N PHE A 18 9.17 -8.55 -8.33
CA PHE A 18 9.64 -9.78 -7.71
C PHE A 18 10.29 -10.71 -8.73
N GLU A 19 9.63 -10.95 -9.87
CA GLU A 19 10.19 -11.75 -10.98
C GLU A 19 11.52 -11.16 -11.48
N ALA A 20 11.58 -9.85 -11.71
CA ALA A 20 12.80 -9.17 -12.13
C ALA A 20 13.93 -9.29 -11.10
N ALA A 21 13.62 -9.18 -9.81
CA ALA A 21 14.59 -9.38 -8.73
C ALA A 21 15.11 -10.82 -8.73
N CYS A 22 14.23 -11.82 -8.83
CA CYS A 22 14.63 -13.23 -8.89
C CYS A 22 15.52 -13.55 -10.10
N HIS A 23 15.26 -12.93 -11.25
CA HIS A 23 16.08 -13.12 -12.46
C HIS A 23 17.45 -12.43 -12.41
N THR A 24 17.58 -11.34 -11.65
CA THR A 24 18.84 -10.58 -11.54
C THR A 24 19.65 -10.92 -10.30
N LYS A 25 19.07 -11.73 -9.39
CA LYS A 25 19.69 -12.16 -8.15
C LYS A 25 20.97 -12.97 -8.40
N SER A 26 22.06 -12.54 -7.78
CA SER A 26 23.31 -13.31 -7.77
C SER A 26 23.14 -14.57 -6.92
N ALA A 27 23.83 -15.66 -7.28
CA ALA A 27 23.84 -16.88 -6.48
C ALA A 27 24.37 -16.67 -5.04
N ALA A 28 25.14 -15.60 -4.81
CA ALA A 28 25.65 -15.24 -3.49
C ALA A 28 24.65 -14.40 -2.66
N ASP A 29 23.61 -13.84 -3.28
CA ASP A 29 22.58 -13.08 -2.59
C ASP A 29 21.60 -14.06 -1.91
N THR A 30 21.57 -14.00 -0.58
CA THR A 30 20.73 -14.86 0.26
C THR A 30 19.55 -14.10 0.88
N THR A 31 19.33 -12.84 0.50
CA THR A 31 18.29 -12.00 1.08
C THR A 31 16.91 -12.58 0.78
N PRO A 32 16.10 -12.92 1.80
CA PRO A 32 14.75 -13.43 1.57
C PRO A 32 13.87 -12.31 1.01
N LEU A 33 13.20 -12.59 -0.11
CA LEU A 33 12.21 -11.70 -0.71
C LEU A 33 10.90 -12.46 -0.81
N HIS A 34 9.79 -11.80 -0.45
CA HIS A 34 8.46 -12.37 -0.50
C HIS A 34 7.53 -11.45 -1.27
N ALA A 35 6.66 -12.02 -2.10
CA ALA A 35 5.55 -11.31 -2.74
C ALA A 35 4.22 -11.84 -2.18
N VAL A 36 3.44 -10.98 -1.56
CA VAL A 36 2.09 -11.28 -1.06
C VAL A 36 1.09 -10.54 -1.94
N LEU A 37 0.30 -11.29 -2.71
CA LEU A 37 -0.69 -10.73 -3.63
C LEU A 37 -2.09 -10.85 -3.03
N CYS A 38 -2.71 -9.71 -2.73
CA CYS A 38 -4.08 -9.65 -2.24
C CYS A 38 -5.05 -9.61 -3.42
N VAL A 39 -5.50 -10.79 -3.88
CA VAL A 39 -6.30 -10.93 -5.11
C VAL A 39 -7.77 -11.14 -4.77
N ALA A 40 -8.61 -10.17 -5.13
CA ALA A 40 -10.06 -10.22 -4.99
C ALA A 40 -10.74 -9.43 -6.12
N GLU A 41 -12.00 -9.75 -6.40
CA GLU A 41 -12.89 -8.94 -7.22
C GLU A 41 -13.96 -8.30 -6.32
N ASN A 42 -14.07 -6.97 -6.32
CA ASN A 42 -15.11 -6.27 -5.56
C ASN A 42 -16.45 -6.31 -6.31
N ALA A 43 -17.13 -7.45 -6.21
CA ALA A 43 -18.35 -7.74 -6.97
C ALA A 43 -19.63 -7.38 -6.20
N VAL A 44 -20.71 -7.17 -6.96
CA VAL A 44 -22.07 -6.99 -6.44
C VAL A 44 -22.86 -8.29 -6.58
N GLY A 45 -23.34 -8.82 -5.46
CA GLY A 45 -24.14 -10.02 -5.38
C GLY A 45 -24.76 -10.21 -3.98
N PRO A 46 -25.54 -11.28 -3.77
CA PRO A 46 -26.18 -11.57 -2.49
C PRO A 46 -25.19 -11.70 -1.32
N ASP A 47 -23.97 -12.16 -1.61
CA ASP A 47 -22.89 -12.40 -0.65
C ASP A 47 -21.89 -11.24 -0.54
N SER A 48 -22.17 -10.08 -1.15
CA SER A 48 -21.30 -8.91 -1.04
C SER A 48 -21.19 -8.42 0.40
N THR A 49 -20.01 -7.92 0.75
CA THR A 49 -19.79 -7.10 1.95
C THR A 49 -20.79 -5.95 1.96
N ARG A 50 -21.39 -5.68 3.11
CA ARG A 50 -22.39 -4.63 3.29
C ARG A 50 -21.82 -3.48 4.12
N VAL A 51 -22.36 -2.29 3.89
CA VAL A 51 -22.24 -1.24 4.89
C VAL A 51 -22.91 -1.73 6.18
N ASP A 52 -22.26 -1.48 7.31
CA ASP A 52 -22.56 -1.96 8.67
C ASP A 52 -22.10 -3.39 8.99
N ASP A 53 -21.51 -4.14 8.04
CA ASP A 53 -20.83 -5.39 8.39
C ASP A 53 -19.63 -5.10 9.32
N VAL A 54 -19.41 -5.95 10.31
CA VAL A 54 -18.20 -5.93 11.15
C VAL A 54 -17.34 -7.13 10.80
N LEU A 55 -16.20 -6.87 10.16
CA LEU A 55 -15.24 -7.89 9.74
C LEU A 55 -14.25 -8.18 10.87
N VAL A 56 -13.83 -9.43 11.02
CA VAL A 56 -12.67 -9.81 11.85
C VAL A 56 -11.49 -10.00 10.92
N MET A 57 -10.53 -9.08 11.00
CA MET A 57 -9.35 -9.05 10.13
C MET A 57 -8.31 -10.09 10.57
N TYR A 58 -7.35 -10.39 9.70
CA TYR A 58 -6.26 -11.32 9.98
C TYR A 58 -5.41 -10.92 11.19
N SER A 59 -5.29 -9.61 11.44
CA SER A 59 -4.63 -9.07 12.63
C SER A 59 -5.39 -9.33 13.94
N GLY A 60 -6.60 -9.88 13.87
CA GLY A 60 -7.52 -10.07 15.00
C GLY A 60 -8.36 -8.83 15.34
N LYS A 61 -8.09 -7.68 14.70
CA LYS A 61 -8.87 -6.45 14.89
C LYS A 61 -10.21 -6.53 14.16
N THR A 62 -11.21 -5.83 14.68
CA THR A 62 -12.54 -5.72 14.10
C THR A 62 -12.71 -4.43 13.30
N VAL A 63 -13.33 -4.51 12.12
CA VAL A 63 -13.54 -3.36 11.22
C VAL A 63 -15.00 -3.24 10.83
N GLU A 64 -15.63 -2.13 11.22
CA GLU A 64 -16.97 -1.73 10.78
C GLU A 64 -16.87 -1.14 9.36
N VAL A 65 -17.49 -1.79 8.38
CA VAL A 65 -17.48 -1.34 7.00
C VAL A 65 -18.49 -0.21 6.85
N ASN A 66 -18.02 1.02 6.61
CA ASN A 66 -18.88 2.17 6.31
C ASN A 66 -18.82 2.58 4.83
N ASN A 67 -17.94 1.97 4.03
CA ASN A 67 -17.89 2.14 2.59
C ASN A 67 -17.28 0.89 1.92
N THR A 68 -18.06 0.17 1.13
CA THR A 68 -17.59 -1.06 0.44
C THR A 68 -16.61 -0.78 -0.71
N ASP A 69 -16.53 0.46 -1.18
CA ASP A 69 -15.57 0.96 -2.19
C ASP A 69 -14.25 1.45 -1.53
N ALA A 70 -14.06 1.15 -0.25
CA ALA A 70 -12.80 1.29 0.47
C ALA A 70 -12.29 -0.10 0.89
N GLU A 71 -12.32 -1.02 -0.06
CA GLU A 71 -11.94 -2.42 0.01
C GLU A 71 -10.42 -2.63 -0.07
N GLY A 72 -9.71 -1.84 -0.88
CA GLY A 72 -8.27 -2.07 -1.13
C GLY A 72 -7.44 -2.10 0.16
N ARG A 73 -7.76 -1.21 1.10
CA ARG A 73 -7.12 -1.15 2.42
C ARG A 73 -7.50 -2.32 3.35
N LEU A 74 -8.68 -2.92 3.16
CA LEU A 74 -9.11 -4.11 3.92
C LEU A 74 -8.24 -5.30 3.51
N VAL A 75 -8.13 -5.56 2.21
CA VAL A 75 -7.34 -6.68 1.70
C VAL A 75 -5.84 -6.50 1.99
N LEU A 76 -5.32 -5.27 1.90
CA LEU A 76 -3.93 -4.96 2.28
C LEU A 76 -3.69 -5.09 3.78
N GLY A 77 -4.67 -4.72 4.62
CA GLY A 77 -4.60 -4.93 6.07
C GLY A 77 -4.34 -6.39 6.42
N ASP A 78 -5.03 -7.33 5.76
CA ASP A 78 -4.77 -8.76 5.90
C ASP A 78 -3.41 -9.17 5.33
N GLY A 79 -3.03 -8.63 4.16
CA GLY A 79 -1.74 -8.90 3.53
C GLY A 79 -0.55 -8.54 4.41
N VAL A 80 -0.54 -7.34 5.01
CA VAL A 80 0.54 -6.92 5.90
C VAL A 80 0.53 -7.68 7.22
N ALA A 81 -0.65 -7.97 7.78
CA ALA A 81 -0.77 -8.78 9.00
C ALA A 81 -0.26 -10.21 8.78
N TYR A 82 -0.56 -10.80 7.62
CA TYR A 82 -0.01 -12.10 7.21
C TYR A 82 1.52 -12.04 7.10
N ALA A 83 2.05 -11.02 6.44
CA ALA A 83 3.49 -10.85 6.27
C ALA A 83 4.23 -10.76 7.61
N VAL A 84 3.73 -9.91 8.52
CA VAL A 84 4.27 -9.78 9.88
C VAL A 84 4.25 -11.12 10.62
N LYS A 85 3.13 -11.84 10.56
CA LYS A 85 2.95 -13.08 11.34
C LYS A 85 3.80 -14.25 10.85
N HIS A 86 4.02 -14.36 9.54
CA HIS A 86 4.56 -15.60 8.95
C HIS A 86 5.90 -15.45 8.23
N LEU A 87 6.27 -14.23 7.84
CA LEU A 87 7.42 -14.01 6.95
C LEU A 87 8.63 -13.39 7.67
N ASN A 88 8.49 -13.01 8.94
CA ASN A 88 9.53 -12.35 9.74
C ASN A 88 10.26 -11.22 8.96
N PRO A 89 9.53 -10.26 8.37
CA PRO A 89 10.13 -9.24 7.53
C PRO A 89 10.96 -8.27 8.36
N LYS A 90 12.00 -7.67 7.76
CA LYS A 90 12.63 -6.44 8.28
C LYS A 90 11.97 -5.17 7.74
N VAL A 91 11.54 -5.24 6.48
CA VAL A 91 10.91 -4.17 5.73
C VAL A 91 9.67 -4.72 5.04
N ILE A 92 8.56 -4.00 5.12
CA ILE A 92 7.35 -4.28 4.35
C ILE A 92 7.12 -3.10 3.40
N VAL A 93 6.95 -3.40 2.12
CA VAL A 93 6.49 -2.43 1.12
C VAL A 93 5.17 -2.93 0.56
N ASP A 94 4.11 -2.15 0.67
CA ASP A 94 2.85 -2.42 -0.01
C ASP A 94 2.56 -1.35 -1.06
N MET A 95 1.96 -1.77 -2.18
CA MET A 95 1.68 -0.91 -3.32
C MET A 95 0.23 -1.12 -3.76
N ALA A 96 -0.49 -0.04 -4.00
CA ALA A 96 -1.90 -0.12 -4.37
C ALA A 96 -2.37 1.07 -5.19
N THR A 97 -3.37 0.83 -6.02
CA THR A 97 -4.16 1.85 -6.71
C THR A 97 -5.26 2.37 -5.77
N LEU A 98 -4.87 2.95 -4.64
CA LEU A 98 -5.72 2.94 -3.43
C LEU A 98 -6.73 4.09 -3.35
N THR A 99 -6.35 5.31 -3.73
CA THR A 99 -7.22 6.47 -3.52
C THR A 99 -7.29 7.42 -4.70
N GLY A 100 -8.50 7.95 -4.95
CA GLY A 100 -8.68 9.13 -5.79
C GLY A 100 -7.94 10.37 -5.26
N ALA A 101 -7.72 10.43 -3.94
CA ALA A 101 -7.02 11.52 -3.27
C ALA A 101 -5.54 11.60 -3.66
N GLN A 102 -4.91 10.49 -4.04
CA GLN A 102 -3.53 10.47 -4.51
C GLN A 102 -3.34 11.40 -5.71
N GLY A 103 -4.22 11.32 -6.71
CA GLY A 103 -4.14 12.18 -7.90
C GLY A 103 -4.33 13.66 -7.59
N ILE A 104 -5.10 13.98 -6.54
CA ILE A 104 -5.27 15.36 -6.07
C ILE A 104 -4.00 15.85 -5.35
N ALA A 105 -3.37 14.98 -4.56
CA ALA A 105 -2.21 15.33 -3.74
C ALA A 105 -0.89 15.40 -4.54
N THR A 106 -0.62 14.39 -5.37
CA THR A 106 0.68 14.23 -6.06
C THR A 106 0.56 14.14 -7.59
N GLY A 107 -0.66 14.16 -8.14
CA GLY A 107 -0.89 14.19 -9.58
C GLY A 107 -0.77 12.83 -10.28
N ASN A 108 -0.68 12.86 -11.62
CA ASN A 108 -0.84 11.67 -12.47
C ASN A 108 0.45 10.89 -12.74
N ARG A 109 1.57 11.33 -12.18
CA ARG A 109 2.91 10.82 -12.53
C ARG A 109 3.81 10.55 -11.32
N ILE A 110 3.32 10.88 -10.12
CA ILE A 110 4.09 10.77 -8.89
C ILE A 110 3.27 9.96 -7.89
N GLY A 111 3.77 8.80 -7.49
CA GLY A 111 3.16 8.00 -6.42
C GLY A 111 3.24 8.73 -5.08
N ALA A 112 2.25 8.54 -4.23
CA ALA A 112 2.27 9.08 -2.88
C ALA A 112 2.75 8.01 -1.91
N ILE A 113 3.74 8.32 -1.07
CA ILE A 113 4.27 7.37 -0.09
C ILE A 113 3.91 7.76 1.34
N TYR A 114 3.63 6.77 2.18
CA TYR A 114 3.35 6.92 3.61
C TYR A 114 4.16 5.87 4.37
N THR A 115 5.03 6.30 5.29
CA THR A 115 6.01 5.41 5.94
C THR A 115 6.22 5.77 7.39
N ASN A 116 6.46 4.76 8.22
CA ASN A 116 6.81 4.92 9.63
C ASN A 116 8.31 5.21 9.87
N ASP A 117 9.12 5.19 8.81
CA ASP A 117 10.57 5.29 8.89
C ASP A 117 11.12 6.36 7.92
N GLU A 118 11.81 7.35 8.48
CA GLU A 118 12.34 8.51 7.74
C GLU A 118 13.49 8.10 6.79
N GLU A 119 14.27 7.08 7.13
CA GLU A 119 15.34 6.59 6.27
C GLU A 119 14.77 5.88 5.04
N LEU A 120 13.77 5.01 5.24
CA LEU A 120 13.02 4.36 4.16
C LEU A 120 12.37 5.39 3.25
N GLU A 121 11.81 6.47 3.81
CA GLU A 121 11.26 7.58 3.01
C GLU A 121 12.31 8.17 2.06
N ARG A 122 13.50 8.49 2.58
CA ARG A 122 14.58 9.06 1.78
C ARG A 122 15.08 8.08 0.72
N LEU A 123 15.19 6.80 1.05
CA LEU A 123 15.57 5.74 0.11
C LEU A 123 14.54 5.64 -1.03
N ALA A 124 13.25 5.62 -0.69
CA ALA A 124 12.15 5.59 -1.66
C ALA A 124 12.18 6.81 -2.60
N VAL A 125 12.34 8.02 -2.06
CA VAL A 125 12.41 9.23 -2.91
C VAL A 125 13.62 9.19 -3.85
N ARG A 126 14.78 8.69 -3.40
CA ARG A 126 15.94 8.50 -4.29
C ARG A 126 15.69 7.44 -5.35
N ALA A 127 15.12 6.30 -4.97
CA ALA A 127 14.76 5.23 -5.88
C ALA A 127 13.78 5.68 -6.96
N GLY A 128 12.77 6.48 -6.59
CA GLY A 128 11.83 7.04 -7.55
C GLY A 128 12.50 7.98 -8.56
N LYS A 129 13.42 8.84 -8.10
CA LYS A 129 14.21 9.71 -8.99
C LYS A 129 15.14 8.94 -9.91
N ALA A 130 15.79 7.89 -9.41
CA ALA A 130 16.73 7.07 -10.17
C ALA A 130 16.05 6.18 -11.22
N SER A 131 14.85 5.66 -10.91
CA SER A 131 14.08 4.79 -11.80
C SER A 131 13.22 5.55 -12.81
N GLY A 132 12.82 6.79 -12.50
CA GLY A 132 11.83 7.55 -13.26
C GLY A 132 10.39 7.33 -12.78
N ASP A 133 10.14 6.31 -11.97
CA ASP A 133 8.87 6.08 -11.27
C ASP A 133 8.83 6.96 -10.00
N LEU A 134 8.57 8.25 -10.21
CA LEU A 134 8.65 9.26 -9.15
C LEU A 134 7.68 8.98 -7.99
N VAL A 135 8.12 9.27 -6.77
CA VAL A 135 7.30 9.23 -5.55
C VAL A 135 7.49 10.50 -4.71
N HIS A 136 6.48 10.84 -3.90
CA HIS A 136 6.52 11.98 -2.98
C HIS A 136 5.90 11.63 -1.61
N PRO A 137 6.53 12.04 -0.50
CA PRO A 137 6.04 11.70 0.83
C PRO A 137 4.80 12.47 1.24
N MET A 138 3.88 11.75 1.87
CA MET A 138 2.70 12.27 2.54
C MET A 138 2.98 12.37 4.05
N PRO A 139 2.34 13.31 4.78
CA PRO A 139 2.54 13.44 6.21
C PRO A 139 2.27 12.12 6.94
N TYR A 140 3.25 11.62 7.71
CA TYR A 140 3.09 10.52 8.66
C TYR A 140 2.78 11.07 10.05
N ALA A 141 1.51 10.98 10.45
CA ALA A 141 1.02 11.49 11.74
C ALA A 141 -0.11 10.60 12.28
N PRO A 142 0.21 9.38 12.75
CA PRO A 142 -0.79 8.41 13.22
C PRO A 142 -1.75 8.98 14.28
N GLU A 143 -1.27 9.87 15.15
CA GLU A 143 -2.06 10.57 16.17
C GLU A 143 -3.19 11.43 15.61
N PHE A 144 -3.07 11.92 14.37
CA PHE A 144 -4.10 12.70 13.69
C PHE A 144 -4.96 11.84 12.76
N HIS A 145 -4.41 10.74 12.24
CA HIS A 145 -5.11 9.88 11.28
C HIS A 145 -5.96 8.80 11.94
N ARG A 146 -5.49 8.16 13.02
CA ARG A 146 -6.25 7.09 13.72
C ARG A 146 -7.64 7.55 14.22
N PRO A 147 -7.82 8.76 14.77
CA PRO A 147 -9.14 9.23 15.20
C PRO A 147 -10.19 9.31 14.09
N GLU A 148 -9.78 9.42 12.81
CA GLU A 148 -10.70 9.46 11.66
C GLU A 148 -11.46 8.15 11.47
N PHE A 149 -10.97 7.04 12.02
CA PHE A 149 -11.53 5.70 11.88
C PHE A 149 -12.34 5.25 13.10
N LYS A 150 -12.72 6.15 14.01
CA LYS A 150 -13.44 5.76 15.23
C LYS A 150 -14.75 5.02 14.91
N SER A 151 -14.89 3.80 15.44
CA SER A 151 -16.13 3.05 15.48
C SER A 151 -16.70 3.02 16.91
N THR A 152 -18.00 2.81 17.04
CA THR A 152 -18.69 2.59 18.33
C THR A 152 -18.82 1.13 18.70
N ILE A 153 -18.66 0.21 17.74
CA ILE A 153 -18.95 -1.23 17.90
C ILE A 153 -17.80 -2.14 17.45
N ALA A 154 -16.79 -1.59 16.78
CA ALA A 154 -15.60 -2.28 16.31
C ALA A 154 -14.34 -1.48 16.70
N ASP A 155 -13.16 -2.04 16.49
CA ASP A 155 -11.89 -1.35 16.76
C ASP A 155 -11.70 -0.13 15.86
N MET A 156 -12.19 -0.20 14.61
CA MET A 156 -12.16 0.92 13.65
C MET A 156 -13.21 0.80 12.54
N LYS A 157 -13.40 1.87 11.77
CA LYS A 157 -14.11 1.89 10.48
C LYS A 157 -13.13 1.77 9.32
N ASN A 158 -13.59 1.34 8.13
CA ASN A 158 -12.71 1.24 6.96
C ASN A 158 -12.50 2.58 6.22
N SER A 159 -13.47 3.48 6.21
CA SER A 159 -13.34 4.82 5.62
C SER A 159 -13.36 5.92 6.69
N VAL A 160 -12.56 6.96 6.45
CA VAL A 160 -12.45 8.16 7.29
C VAL A 160 -13.78 8.89 7.46
N LYS A 161 -13.95 9.52 8.62
CA LYS A 161 -15.04 10.47 8.89
C LYS A 161 -14.92 11.74 8.03
N ASN A 162 -13.71 12.31 7.92
CA ASN A 162 -13.45 13.52 7.15
C ASN A 162 -12.52 13.24 5.96
N ARG A 163 -13.09 13.19 4.75
CA ARG A 163 -12.32 12.98 3.51
C ARG A 163 -11.36 14.12 3.16
N ALA A 164 -11.48 15.30 3.79
CA ALA A 164 -10.55 16.41 3.58
C ALA A 164 -9.32 16.35 4.48
N ASN A 165 -9.25 15.43 5.44
CA ASN A 165 -8.13 15.31 6.39
C ASN A 165 -7.11 14.28 5.89
N ALA A 166 -6.19 14.70 5.00
CA ALA A 166 -5.08 13.89 4.51
C ALA A 166 -5.50 12.46 4.06
N GLN A 167 -6.48 12.36 3.16
CA GLN A 167 -7.13 11.08 2.83
C GLN A 167 -6.16 9.98 2.33
N VAL A 168 -5.08 10.36 1.63
CA VAL A 168 -4.00 9.43 1.23
C VAL A 168 -3.30 8.85 2.46
N SER A 169 -2.82 9.73 3.35
CA SER A 169 -2.18 9.33 4.60
C SER A 169 -3.09 8.49 5.48
N CYS A 170 -4.37 8.82 5.57
CA CYS A 170 -5.33 8.03 6.32
C CYS A 170 -5.51 6.63 5.73
N ALA A 171 -5.59 6.50 4.40
CA ALA A 171 -5.70 5.19 3.75
C ALA A 171 -4.49 4.30 4.04
N GLY A 172 -3.28 4.87 4.00
CA GLY A 172 -2.07 4.21 4.50
C GLY A 172 -2.19 3.85 5.99
N GLN A 173 -2.56 4.80 6.85
CA GLN A 173 -2.69 4.54 8.29
C GLN A 173 -3.67 3.41 8.61
N PHE A 174 -4.74 3.23 7.83
CA PHE A 174 -5.62 2.08 7.99
C PHE A 174 -4.83 0.77 7.89
N ILE A 175 -4.02 0.62 6.84
CA ILE A 175 -3.15 -0.55 6.63
C ILE A 175 -2.15 -0.69 7.79
N ALA A 176 -1.51 0.42 8.19
CA ALA A 176 -0.56 0.48 9.30
C ALA A 176 -1.15 -0.08 10.60
N ASN A 177 -2.44 0.19 10.85
CA ASN A 177 -3.11 -0.30 12.05
C ASN A 177 -3.18 -1.84 12.11
N HIS A 178 -2.94 -2.56 11.02
CA HIS A 178 -2.91 -4.03 10.99
C HIS A 178 -1.51 -4.63 11.16
N LEU A 179 -0.46 -3.81 11.29
CA LEU A 179 0.92 -4.25 11.50
C LEU A 179 1.21 -4.75 12.92
N GLY A 180 0.39 -4.36 13.91
CA GLY A 180 0.68 -4.65 15.32
C GLY A 180 1.99 -4.01 15.78
N ASP A 181 2.78 -4.74 16.56
CA ASP A 181 4.07 -4.26 17.09
C ASP A 181 5.10 -3.93 15.99
N PHE A 182 4.93 -4.47 14.79
CA PHE A 182 5.81 -4.19 13.65
C PHE A 182 5.77 -2.71 13.24
N GLU A 183 4.68 -1.99 13.49
CA GLU A 183 4.61 -0.55 13.23
C GLU A 183 5.65 0.25 14.04
N GLN A 184 6.12 -0.28 15.17
CA GLN A 184 7.16 0.34 15.99
C GLN A 184 8.53 -0.33 15.85
N THR A 185 8.59 -1.64 15.58
CA THR A 185 9.86 -2.38 15.54
C THR A 185 10.44 -2.55 14.14
N GLY A 186 9.59 -2.45 13.11
CA GLY A 186 9.93 -2.68 11.72
C GLY A 186 9.82 -1.43 10.86
N LYS A 187 10.21 -1.56 9.59
CA LYS A 187 10.10 -0.48 8.61
C LYS A 187 9.01 -0.81 7.61
N TRP A 188 8.11 0.13 7.37
CA TRP A 188 6.96 -0.08 6.51
C TRP A 188 6.73 1.13 5.60
N LEU A 189 6.51 0.86 4.32
CA LEU A 189 6.26 1.84 3.27
C LEU A 189 5.00 1.45 2.49
N HIS A 190 3.99 2.30 2.57
CA HIS A 190 2.84 2.26 1.67
C HIS A 190 3.09 3.13 0.44
N VAL A 191 2.74 2.64 -0.75
CA VAL A 191 2.79 3.37 -2.01
C VAL A 191 1.40 3.42 -2.64
N ASP A 192 0.76 4.59 -2.60
CA ASP A 192 -0.45 4.85 -3.38
C ASP A 192 -0.04 5.30 -4.79
N MET A 193 -0.39 4.48 -5.77
CA MET A 193 -0.06 4.65 -7.18
C MET A 193 -1.32 4.65 -8.06
N ALA A 194 -2.46 5.10 -7.52
CA ALA A 194 -3.75 5.14 -8.22
C ALA A 194 -3.65 5.72 -9.64
N PHE A 195 -3.05 6.89 -9.82
CA PHE A 195 -2.93 7.57 -11.11
C PHE A 195 -1.65 7.28 -11.88
N PRO A 196 -0.45 7.16 -11.25
CA PRO A 196 0.77 6.80 -11.97
C PRO A 196 0.69 5.45 -12.68
N ALA A 197 -0.18 4.53 -12.23
CA ALA A 197 -0.39 3.22 -12.85
C ALA A 197 -0.91 3.27 -14.30
N PHE A 198 -1.45 4.40 -14.75
CA PHE A 198 -1.97 4.54 -16.11
C PHE A 198 -1.77 5.93 -16.73
N THR A 199 -1.87 5.98 -18.04
CA THR A 199 -1.83 7.23 -18.81
C THR A 199 -3.22 7.88 -18.87
N ALA A 200 -3.28 9.19 -18.66
CA ALA A 200 -4.53 9.93 -18.74
C ALA A 200 -5.10 10.00 -20.17
N ASP A 201 -4.22 10.00 -21.19
CA ASP A 201 -4.60 10.32 -22.57
C ASP A 201 -5.09 9.11 -23.38
N ASP A 202 -4.48 7.94 -23.18
CA ASP A 202 -4.80 6.71 -23.96
C ASP A 202 -5.12 5.50 -23.07
N GLU A 203 -5.28 5.72 -21.77
CA GLU A 203 -5.87 4.74 -20.85
C GLU A 203 -5.07 3.42 -20.73
N ARG A 204 -3.80 3.44 -21.12
CA ARG A 204 -2.86 2.32 -21.06
C ARG A 204 -2.21 2.24 -19.68
N ALA A 205 -1.88 1.02 -19.26
CA ALA A 205 -1.05 0.82 -18.07
C ALA A 205 0.38 1.29 -18.37
N THR A 206 1.01 1.96 -17.40
CA THR A 206 2.37 2.51 -17.53
C THR A 206 3.46 1.49 -17.17
N GLY A 207 3.11 0.46 -16.37
CA GLY A 207 4.09 -0.41 -15.73
C GLY A 207 4.80 0.24 -14.53
N PHE A 208 4.29 1.36 -14.02
CA PHE A 208 4.80 2.04 -12.84
C PHE A 208 4.96 1.06 -11.67
N GLY A 209 6.05 1.20 -10.93
CA GLY A 209 6.33 0.45 -9.71
C GLY A 209 7.39 -0.62 -9.90
N VAL A 210 7.50 -1.21 -11.09
CA VAL A 210 8.50 -2.25 -11.37
C VAL A 210 9.91 -1.68 -11.26
N ALA A 211 10.18 -0.56 -11.94
CA ALA A 211 11.49 0.09 -11.90
C ALA A 211 11.76 0.74 -10.54
N PHE A 212 10.72 1.31 -9.91
CA PHE A 212 10.79 1.83 -8.55
C PHE A 212 11.30 0.79 -7.54
N ILE A 213 10.68 -0.39 -7.47
CA ILE A 213 11.07 -1.43 -6.52
C ILE A 213 12.48 -1.94 -6.81
N GLN A 214 12.83 -2.15 -8.08
CA GLN A 214 14.19 -2.53 -8.46
C GLN A 214 15.24 -1.50 -8.02
N SER A 215 14.92 -0.21 -8.09
CA SER A 215 15.80 0.84 -7.60
C SER A 215 15.80 0.93 -6.07
N LEU A 216 14.67 0.69 -5.41
CA LEU A 216 14.55 0.72 -3.95
C LEU A 216 15.36 -0.41 -3.30
N LEU A 217 15.32 -1.62 -3.86
CA LEU A 217 16.14 -2.74 -3.41
C LEU A 217 17.63 -2.38 -3.46
N LYS A 218 18.11 -1.75 -4.55
CA LYS A 218 19.52 -1.30 -4.67
C LYS A 218 19.88 -0.22 -3.64
N GLU A 219 18.97 0.71 -3.39
CA GLU A 219 19.17 1.75 -2.37
C GLU A 219 19.23 1.13 -0.96
N MET A 220 18.38 0.14 -0.67
CA MET A 220 18.38 -0.62 0.60
C MET A 220 19.64 -1.44 0.78
N ASP A 221 20.10 -2.15 -0.27
CA ASP A 221 21.37 -2.88 -0.25
C ASP A 221 22.54 -1.93 0.03
N GLY A 222 22.54 -0.76 -0.61
CA GLY A 222 23.55 0.29 -0.37
C GLY A 222 23.51 0.88 1.05
N ALA A 223 22.36 0.82 1.72
CA ALA A 223 22.18 1.21 3.12
C ALA A 223 22.45 0.04 4.11
N GLY A 224 22.71 -1.16 3.61
CA GLY A 224 23.08 -2.33 4.43
C GLY A 224 21.91 -3.04 5.11
N TRP A 225 20.72 -3.05 4.50
CA TRP A 225 19.50 -3.64 5.09
C TRP A 225 19.34 -5.14 4.80
#